data_AF-A0A7J7T686-F1
#
_entry.id   AF-A0A7J7T686-F1
#
_cell.length_a   1.000
_cell.length_b   1.000
_cell.length_c   1.000
_cell.angle_alpha   90.00
_cell.angle_beta   90.00
_cell.angle_gamma   90.00
#
_symmetry.space_group_name_H-M   'P 1'
#
loop_
_entity.id
_entity.type
_entity.pdbx_description
1 polymer ?
#
loop_
_entity_poly.entity_id
_entity_poly.type
_entity_poly.pdbx_seq_one_letter_code
_entity_poly.pdbx_strand_id
1 'polypeptide(L)'
;MMAFTTDLFSQVAQSSTHPNLVLSPLSVALALSHLALGAQNRTLQRLQKVLHADSGPCLPHLLSRLCQDLGPGAFRMAARMYLQKGFPIKEDFLAQSERLFGAKPINLMGKKGDDLANINNWVKEATEGKIEDFLSEMADDTVLLLLNVIHFQGFWKNKFDPSLTQRGTLHLQREPPLPLLHPRRHHEPAPLCGQREEPQPRCAAGAQGAAGLPRQQGPLPGPERLRPRRQALRP
;
A
#
# COMPACT_ATOMS: atom_id res chain seq x y z
N MET A 1 2.82 -13.05 -6.70
CA MET A 1 2.60 -11.76 -6.01
C MET A 1 1.50 -10.93 -6.66
N MET A 2 1.48 -10.74 -8.00
CA MET A 2 0.44 -9.92 -8.65
C MET A 2 -0.99 -10.43 -8.43
N ALA A 3 -1.24 -11.75 -8.49
CA ALA A 3 -2.56 -12.32 -8.22
C ALA A 3 -3.07 -11.99 -6.81
N PHE A 4 -2.24 -12.22 -5.78
CA PHE A 4 -2.54 -11.84 -4.41
C PHE A 4 -2.82 -10.33 -4.26
N THR A 5 -2.01 -9.48 -4.90
CA THR A 5 -2.22 -8.03 -4.90
C THR A 5 -3.59 -7.64 -5.46
N THR A 6 -3.96 -8.21 -6.61
CA THR A 6 -5.25 -7.93 -7.25
C THR A 6 -6.42 -8.39 -6.39
N ASP A 7 -6.34 -9.60 -5.83
CA ASP A 7 -7.38 -10.14 -4.97
C ASP A 7 -7.55 -9.30 -3.69
N LEU A 8 -6.44 -8.96 -3.03
CA LEU A 8 -6.44 -8.13 -1.82
C LEU A 8 -7.03 -6.75 -2.11
N PHE A 9 -6.56 -6.08 -3.17
CA PHE A 9 -7.06 -4.76 -3.54
C PHE A 9 -8.57 -4.81 -3.86
N SER A 10 -9.01 -5.81 -4.63
CA SER A 10 -10.42 -5.98 -5.00
C SER A 10 -11.31 -6.18 -3.77
N GLN A 11 -10.88 -7.02 -2.82
CA GLN A 11 -11.64 -7.24 -1.57
C GLN A 11 -11.70 -6.00 -0.69
N VAL A 12 -10.59 -5.28 -0.54
CA VAL A 12 -10.54 -4.05 0.27
C VAL A 12 -11.35 -2.93 -0.39
N ALA A 13 -11.26 -2.79 -1.71
CA ALA A 13 -12.02 -1.78 -2.46
C ALA A 13 -13.53 -2.02 -2.42
N GLN A 14 -13.98 -3.28 -2.40
CA GLN A 14 -15.40 -3.62 -2.29
C GLN A 14 -15.97 -3.44 -0.87
N SER A 15 -15.13 -3.60 0.17
CA SER A 15 -15.55 -3.54 1.57
C SER A 15 -15.38 -2.16 2.21
N SER A 16 -14.50 -1.33 1.66
CA SER A 16 -14.25 -0.01 2.23
C SER A 16 -15.29 1.02 1.79
N THR A 17 -15.72 1.84 2.74
CA THR A 17 -16.54 3.03 2.52
C THR A 17 -15.71 4.30 2.34
N HIS A 18 -14.38 4.22 2.49
CA HIS A 18 -13.49 5.37 2.42
C HIS A 18 -13.11 5.71 0.97
N PRO A 19 -13.00 7.00 0.61
CA PRO A 19 -12.67 7.42 -0.75
C PRO A 19 -11.20 7.17 -1.13
N ASN A 20 -10.30 7.11 -0.14
CA ASN A 20 -8.87 6.90 -0.35
C ASN A 20 -8.47 5.54 0.21
N LEU A 21 -7.80 4.74 -0.62
CA LEU A 21 -7.29 3.42 -0.25
C LEU A 21 -5.78 3.37 -0.51
N VAL A 22 -5.03 3.08 0.55
CA VAL A 22 -3.60 2.83 0.48
C VAL A 22 -3.34 1.51 1.17
N LEU A 23 -2.73 0.57 0.46
CA LEU A 23 -2.38 -0.74 1.00
C LEU A 23 -1.05 -1.22 0.44
N SER A 24 -0.35 -2.03 1.22
CA SER A 24 0.88 -2.69 0.79
C SER A 24 0.68 -4.20 0.78
N PRO A 25 0.39 -4.78 -0.40
CA PRO A 25 0.26 -6.24 -0.53
C PRO A 25 1.53 -6.97 -0.10
N LEU A 26 2.71 -6.43 -0.41
CA LEU A 26 3.98 -7.03 -0.01
C LEU A 26 4.09 -7.16 1.52
N SER A 27 3.67 -6.13 2.25
CA SER A 27 3.74 -6.10 3.70
C SER A 27 2.78 -7.11 4.34
N VAL A 28 1.55 -7.19 3.84
CA VAL A 28 0.57 -8.21 4.25
C VAL A 28 1.07 -9.63 3.93
N ALA A 29 1.62 -9.83 2.73
CA ALA A 29 2.18 -11.12 2.32
C ALA A 29 3.33 -11.57 3.22
N LEU A 30 4.19 -10.63 3.64
CA LEU A 30 5.30 -10.91 4.56
C LEU A 30 4.78 -11.40 5.91
N ALA A 31 3.77 -10.70 6.47
CA ALA A 31 3.17 -11.07 7.74
C ALA A 31 2.50 -12.45 7.68
N LEU A 32 1.69 -12.71 6.65
CA LEU A 32 1.04 -14.01 6.46
C LEU A 32 2.06 -15.12 6.21
N SER A 33 3.19 -14.83 5.59
CA SER A 33 4.28 -15.79 5.41
C SER A 33 5.02 -16.08 6.72
N HIS A 34 5.16 -15.09 7.60
CA HIS A 34 5.67 -15.30 8.95
C HIS A 34 4.74 -16.23 9.74
N LEU A 35 3.43 -16.06 9.62
CA LEU A 35 2.46 -16.99 10.19
C LEU A 35 2.54 -18.39 9.54
N ALA A 36 2.72 -18.46 8.22
CA ALA A 36 2.83 -19.72 7.49
C ALA A 36 4.03 -20.57 7.94
N LEU A 37 5.12 -19.94 8.37
CA LEU A 37 6.30 -20.62 8.92
C LEU A 37 5.95 -21.50 10.15
N GLY A 38 4.97 -21.10 10.96
CA GLY A 38 4.49 -21.87 12.12
C GLY A 38 3.27 -22.73 11.84
N ALA A 39 2.65 -22.59 10.65
CA ALA A 39 1.45 -23.31 10.28
C ALA A 39 1.76 -24.71 9.73
N GLN A 40 0.83 -25.64 9.91
CA GLN A 40 0.93 -27.00 9.36
C GLN A 40 -0.37 -27.44 8.70
N ASN A 41 -0.30 -28.49 7.88
CA ASN A 41 -1.45 -29.18 7.28
C ASN A 41 -2.40 -28.20 6.56
N ARG A 42 -3.69 -28.23 6.92
CA ARG A 42 -4.75 -27.42 6.30
C ARG A 42 -4.52 -25.92 6.48
N THR A 43 -3.97 -25.50 7.62
CA THR A 43 -3.70 -24.07 7.88
C THR A 43 -2.63 -23.55 6.93
N LEU A 44 -1.54 -24.31 6.77
CA LEU A 44 -0.48 -24.00 5.83
C LEU A 44 -1.00 -23.95 4.39
N GLN A 45 -1.77 -24.96 3.98
CA GLN A 45 -2.35 -25.02 2.63
C GLN A 45 -3.26 -23.81 2.32
N ARG A 46 -4.08 -23.37 3.29
CA ARG A 46 -4.93 -22.19 3.13
C ARG A 46 -4.11 -20.92 2.96
N LEU A 47 -3.07 -20.73 3.78
CA LEU A 47 -2.18 -19.58 3.68
C LEU A 47 -1.45 -19.55 2.33
N GLN A 48 -0.94 -20.69 1.88
CA GLN A 48 -0.28 -20.81 0.58
C GLN A 48 -1.22 -20.48 -0.58
N LYS A 49 -2.45 -20.99 -0.53
CA LYS A 49 -3.47 -20.71 -1.55
C LYS A 49 -3.82 -19.22 -1.61
N VAL A 50 -4.03 -18.57 -0.46
CA VAL A 50 -4.33 -17.12 -0.40
C VAL A 50 -3.17 -16.31 -0.96
N LEU A 51 -1.93 -16.70 -0.66
CA LEU A 51 -0.74 -16.01 -1.14
C LEU A 51 -0.40 -16.34 -2.61
N HIS A 52 -1.21 -17.18 -3.28
CA HIS A 52 -0.95 -17.71 -4.62
C HIS A 52 0.46 -18.31 -4.73
N ALA A 53 0.83 -19.08 -3.71
CA ALA A 53 2.15 -19.69 -3.56
C ALA A 53 2.04 -21.21 -3.71
N ASP A 54 1.56 -21.64 -4.88
CA ASP A 54 1.41 -23.06 -5.19
C ASP A 54 2.79 -23.64 -5.57
N SER A 55 3.40 -24.36 -4.61
CA SER A 55 4.57 -25.22 -4.81
C SER A 55 5.84 -24.54 -5.37
N GLY A 56 6.14 -23.32 -4.91
CA GLY A 56 7.42 -22.62 -5.17
C GLY A 56 8.46 -22.79 -4.05
N PRO A 57 9.68 -22.21 -4.20
CA PRO A 57 10.66 -22.13 -3.12
C PRO A 57 10.02 -21.54 -1.85
N CYS A 58 10.51 -21.94 -0.67
CA CYS A 58 9.94 -21.59 0.63
C CYS A 58 9.59 -20.08 0.70
N LEU A 59 8.29 -19.76 0.62
CA LEU A 59 7.77 -18.40 0.49
C LEU A 59 8.33 -17.43 1.56
N PRO A 60 8.45 -17.82 2.85
CA PRO A 60 9.16 -17.04 3.86
C PRO A 60 10.56 -16.58 3.44
N HIS A 61 11.36 -17.46 2.84
CA HIS A 61 12.72 -17.15 2.42
C HIS A 61 12.74 -16.21 1.23
N LEU A 62 11.84 -16.42 0.25
CA LEU A 62 11.73 -15.55 -0.92
C LEU A 62 11.35 -14.12 -0.52
N LEU A 63 10.33 -13.97 0.34
CA LEU A 63 9.88 -12.65 0.79
C LEU A 63 10.89 -11.98 1.71
N SER A 64 11.55 -12.76 2.57
CA SER A 64 12.66 -12.28 3.40
C SER A 64 13.77 -11.68 2.54
N ARG A 65 14.22 -12.42 1.52
CA ARG A 65 15.24 -11.95 0.59
C ARG A 65 14.80 -10.72 -0.18
N LEU A 66 13.56 -10.70 -0.68
CA LEU A 66 13.00 -9.54 -1.37
C LEU A 66 13.02 -8.29 -0.49
N CYS A 67 12.68 -8.41 0.79
CA CYS A 67 12.72 -7.29 1.74
C CYS A 67 14.15 -6.82 2.02
N GLN A 68 15.11 -7.75 2.11
CA GLN A 68 16.53 -7.40 2.25
C GLN A 68 17.07 -6.66 1.01
N ASP A 69 16.68 -7.10 -0.18
CA ASP A 69 17.10 -6.50 -1.46
C ASP A 69 16.52 -5.08 -1.66
N LEU A 70 15.34 -4.80 -1.10
CA LEU A 70 14.76 -3.45 -1.10
C LEU A 70 15.59 -2.45 -0.26
N GLY A 71 16.35 -2.94 0.72
CA GLY A 71 17.26 -2.17 1.56
C GLY A 71 16.57 -1.15 2.48
N PRO A 72 17.31 -0.55 3.44
CA PRO A 72 16.78 0.41 4.42
C PRO A 72 16.55 1.82 3.85
N GLY A 73 16.45 1.95 2.52
CA GLY A 73 16.36 3.23 1.83
C GLY A 73 14.96 3.84 1.91
N ALA A 74 14.23 3.78 0.79
CA ALA A 74 12.91 4.39 0.70
C ALA A 74 11.80 3.62 1.41
N PHE A 75 12.05 2.36 1.81
CA PHE A 75 11.07 1.50 2.44
C PHE A 75 11.54 1.12 3.84
N ARG A 76 10.65 1.28 4.82
CA ARG A 76 10.79 0.69 6.15
C ARG A 76 9.60 -0.23 6.37
N MET A 77 9.88 -1.49 6.61
CA MET A 77 8.88 -2.52 6.87
C MET A 77 9.22 -3.25 8.16
N ALA A 78 8.22 -3.48 8.98
CA ALA A 78 8.35 -4.25 10.20
C ALA A 78 7.13 -5.15 10.37
N ALA A 79 7.35 -6.38 10.80
CA ALA A 79 6.31 -7.29 11.21
C ALA A 79 6.66 -7.85 12.58
N ARG A 80 5.65 -8.05 13.43
CA ARG A 80 5.82 -8.66 14.75
C ARG A 80 4.59 -9.46 15.12
N MET A 81 4.83 -10.58 15.78
CA MET A 81 3.78 -11.46 16.27
C MET A 81 3.76 -11.41 17.78
N TYR A 82 2.58 -11.19 18.35
CA TYR A 82 2.34 -11.22 19.78
C TYR A 82 1.46 -12.43 20.08
N LEU A 83 1.82 -13.21 21.09
CA LEU A 83 1.07 -14.38 21.53
C LEU A 83 0.56 -14.18 22.96
N GLN A 84 -0.51 -14.88 23.32
CA GLN A 84 -1.04 -14.86 24.67
C GLN A 84 0.04 -15.13 25.72
N LYS A 85 -0.11 -14.49 26.89
CA LYS A 85 0.77 -14.73 28.04
C LYS A 85 0.89 -16.22 28.34
N GLY A 86 2.12 -16.68 28.52
CA GLY A 86 2.41 -18.07 28.90
C GLY A 86 2.26 -19.08 27.77
N PHE A 87 1.97 -18.64 26.53
CA PHE A 87 1.96 -19.54 25.39
C PHE A 87 3.39 -20.03 25.10
N PRO A 88 3.63 -21.36 25.08
CA PRO A 88 4.96 -21.88 24.80
C PRO A 88 5.27 -21.76 23.31
N ILE A 89 6.33 -21.01 22.98
CA ILE A 89 6.81 -20.88 21.61
C ILE A 89 8.01 -21.80 21.42
N LYS A 90 8.02 -22.56 20.31
CA LYS A 90 9.14 -23.45 19.98
C LYS A 90 10.39 -22.61 19.64
N GLU A 91 11.54 -22.99 20.20
CA GLU A 91 12.82 -22.32 19.93
C GLU A 91 13.16 -22.26 18.43
N ASP A 92 12.94 -23.36 17.70
CA ASP A 92 13.13 -23.39 16.24
C ASP A 92 12.30 -22.35 15.50
N PHE A 93 11.09 -22.05 15.98
CA PHE A 93 10.24 -21.03 15.39
C PHE A 93 10.72 -19.62 15.73
N LEU A 94 11.20 -19.39 16.96
CA LEU A 94 11.82 -18.12 17.35
C LEU A 94 13.07 -17.83 16.51
N ALA A 95 13.95 -18.82 16.35
CA ALA A 95 15.19 -18.71 15.59
C ALA A 95 14.92 -18.43 14.10
N GLN A 96 14.00 -19.17 13.48
CA GLN A 96 13.63 -18.93 12.08
C GLN A 96 12.92 -17.58 11.88
N SER A 97 12.10 -17.16 12.85
CA SER A 97 11.43 -15.86 12.82
C SER A 97 12.42 -14.70 12.85
N GLU A 98 13.38 -14.74 13.78
CA GLU A 98 14.43 -13.72 13.86
C GLU A 98 15.28 -13.70 12.58
N ARG A 99 15.69 -14.88 12.10
CA ARG A 99 16.52 -15.00 10.90
C ARG A 99 15.86 -14.46 9.63
N LEU A 100 14.58 -14.79 9.42
CA LEU A 100 13.89 -14.47 8.16
C LEU A 100 13.14 -13.14 8.20
N PHE A 101 12.62 -12.75 9.35
CA PHE A 101 11.75 -11.57 9.49
C PHE A 101 12.36 -10.48 10.37
N GLY A 102 13.53 -10.71 10.97
CA GLY A 102 14.21 -9.73 11.81
C GLY A 102 13.57 -9.52 13.18
N ALA A 103 12.56 -10.32 13.53
CA ALA A 103 11.83 -10.18 14.79
C ALA A 103 11.39 -11.54 15.34
N LYS A 104 11.59 -11.73 16.66
CA LYS A 104 11.00 -12.86 17.38
C LYS A 104 9.54 -12.57 17.71
N PRO A 105 8.65 -13.57 17.62
CA PRO A 105 7.37 -13.55 18.30
C PRO A 105 7.58 -13.33 19.80
N ILE A 106 6.69 -12.57 20.43
CA ILE A 106 6.78 -12.27 21.86
C ILE A 106 5.47 -12.60 22.56
N ASN A 107 5.55 -12.94 23.85
CA ASN A 107 4.36 -13.14 24.67
C ASN A 107 3.89 -11.80 25.23
N LEU A 108 2.57 -11.61 25.22
CA LEU A 108 1.88 -10.54 25.94
C LEU A 108 2.10 -10.73 27.46
N MET A 109 2.07 -9.62 28.18
CA MET A 109 2.22 -9.61 29.65
C MET A 109 0.92 -9.99 30.36
N GLY A 110 -0.20 -9.98 29.64
CA GLY A 110 -1.54 -10.27 30.14
C GLY A 110 -2.18 -9.08 30.86
N LYS A 111 -1.65 -7.87 30.62
CA LYS A 111 -2.18 -6.62 31.15
C LYS A 111 -2.51 -5.73 29.97
N LYS A 112 -3.78 -5.70 29.60
CA LYS A 112 -4.28 -5.08 28.37
C LYS A 112 -3.76 -3.65 28.13
N GLY A 113 -3.76 -2.80 29.16
CA GLY A 113 -3.26 -1.43 29.04
C GLY A 113 -1.76 -1.37 28.72
N ASP A 114 -0.94 -2.14 29.43
CA ASP A 114 0.50 -2.18 29.22
C ASP A 114 0.86 -2.83 27.87
N ASP A 115 0.15 -3.91 27.51
CA ASP A 115 0.31 -4.61 26.24
C ASP A 115 -0.01 -3.69 25.05
N LEU A 116 -1.11 -2.93 25.12
CA LEU A 116 -1.50 -1.97 24.09
C LEU A 116 -0.50 -0.81 23.98
N ALA A 117 -0.03 -0.26 25.11
CA ALA A 117 1.01 0.78 25.11
C ALA A 117 2.32 0.27 24.48
N ASN A 118 2.75 -0.94 24.82
CA ASN A 118 3.96 -1.55 24.26
C ASN A 118 3.85 -1.81 22.75
N ILE A 119 2.67 -2.24 22.29
CA ILE A 119 2.42 -2.43 20.86
C ILE A 119 2.49 -1.10 20.12
N ASN A 120 1.80 -0.07 20.58
CA ASN A 120 1.81 1.25 19.95
C ASN A 120 3.20 1.88 19.96
N ASN A 121 3.95 1.74 21.06
CA ASN A 121 5.34 2.20 21.14
C ASN A 121 6.23 1.49 20.11
N TRP A 122 6.09 0.17 19.96
CA TRP A 122 6.84 -0.56 18.93
C TRP A 122 6.48 -0.09 17.52
N VAL A 123 5.20 0.15 17.22
CA VAL A 123 4.77 0.68 15.92
C VAL A 123 5.35 2.08 15.68
N LYS A 124 5.32 2.93 16.71
CA LYS A 124 5.89 4.27 16.68
C LYS A 124 7.38 4.23 16.36
N GLU A 125 8.14 3.38 17.03
CA GLU A 125 9.58 3.18 16.75
C GLU A 125 9.82 2.65 15.33
N ALA A 126 9.08 1.61 14.93
CA ALA A 126 9.20 1.00 13.61
C ALA A 126 8.87 1.97 12.45
N THR A 127 8.10 3.01 12.74
CA THR A 127 7.69 4.04 11.77
C THR A 127 8.36 5.38 11.98
N GLU A 128 9.38 5.47 12.85
CA GLU A 128 10.06 6.74 13.17
C GLU A 128 9.10 7.86 13.60
N GLY A 129 8.07 7.50 14.37
CA GLY A 129 7.07 8.43 14.89
C GLY A 129 5.95 8.80 13.92
N LYS A 130 5.87 8.16 12.74
CA LYS A 130 4.80 8.47 11.76
C LYS A 130 3.45 7.88 12.12
N ILE A 131 3.43 6.78 12.87
CA ILE A 131 2.21 6.12 13.34
C ILE A 131 2.31 5.97 14.85
N GLU A 132 1.49 6.73 15.59
CA GLU A 132 1.55 6.76 17.05
C GLU A 132 0.42 5.94 17.69
N ASP A 133 -0.82 6.12 17.25
CA ASP A 133 -2.01 5.44 17.79
C ASP A 133 -2.49 4.35 16.83
N PHE A 134 -1.72 3.26 16.73
CA PHE A 134 -2.01 2.19 15.78
C PHE A 134 -3.20 1.32 16.22
N LEU A 135 -3.23 0.88 17.48
CA LEU A 135 -4.35 0.16 18.08
C LEU A 135 -4.96 1.00 19.20
N SER A 136 -6.26 1.26 19.10
CA SER A 136 -7.07 1.93 20.13
C SER A 136 -7.62 0.94 21.15
N GLU A 137 -7.83 -0.32 20.76
CA GLU A 137 -8.29 -1.39 21.63
C GLU A 137 -7.73 -2.75 21.21
N MET A 138 -7.87 -3.74 22.10
CA MET A 138 -7.49 -5.14 21.89
C MET A 138 -8.59 -6.03 22.47
N ALA A 139 -8.89 -7.16 21.83
CA ALA A 139 -9.88 -8.10 22.37
C ALA A 139 -9.31 -8.85 23.58
N ASP A 140 -10.15 -9.15 24.58
CA ASP A 140 -9.70 -9.79 25.82
C ASP A 140 -9.27 -11.26 25.61
N ASP A 141 -9.76 -11.90 24.56
CA ASP A 141 -9.48 -13.27 24.13
C ASP A 141 -8.39 -13.36 23.05
N THR A 142 -7.55 -12.32 22.90
CA THR A 142 -6.47 -12.29 21.91
C THR A 142 -5.45 -13.40 22.18
N VAL A 143 -5.47 -14.45 21.35
CA VAL A 143 -4.50 -15.56 21.41
C VAL A 143 -3.23 -15.26 20.62
N LEU A 144 -3.39 -14.64 19.45
CA LEU A 144 -2.31 -14.27 18.55
C LEU A 144 -2.69 -12.98 17.82
N LEU A 145 -1.77 -12.03 17.83
CA LEU A 145 -1.88 -10.77 17.11
C LEU A 145 -0.69 -10.67 16.15
N LEU A 146 -0.99 -10.61 14.86
CA LEU A 146 0.00 -10.46 13.80
C LEU A 146 -0.02 -9.00 13.32
N LEU A 147 1.05 -8.28 13.60
CA LEU A 147 1.18 -6.87 13.25
C LEU A 147 2.14 -6.67 12.10
N ASN A 148 1.80 -5.72 11.26
CA ASN A 148 2.59 -5.36 10.12
C ASN A 148 2.48 -3.87 9.86
N VAL A 149 3.62 -3.23 9.64
CA VAL A 149 3.71 -1.80 9.41
C VAL A 149 4.69 -1.53 8.28
N ILE A 150 4.32 -0.61 7.41
CA ILE A 150 5.16 -0.15 6.32
C ILE A 150 5.11 1.36 6.22
N HIS A 151 6.27 1.96 6.04
CA HIS A 151 6.44 3.37 5.71
C HIS A 151 7.26 3.47 4.43
N PHE A 152 6.79 4.28 3.48
CA PHE A 152 7.50 4.56 2.24
C PHE A 152 7.81 6.05 2.16
N GLN A 153 9.08 6.37 1.98
CA GLN A 153 9.58 7.72 1.75
C GLN A 153 10.62 7.70 0.63
N GLY A 154 10.14 7.81 -0.61
CA GLY A 154 10.99 7.93 -1.79
C GLY A 154 11.40 9.37 -2.10
N PHE A 155 12.62 9.55 -2.59
CA PHE A 155 13.01 10.78 -3.27
C PHE A 155 12.86 10.63 -4.77
N TRP A 156 12.26 11.61 -5.43
CA TRP A 156 12.22 11.67 -6.89
C TRP A 156 13.64 11.72 -7.46
N LYS A 157 13.94 10.89 -8.48
CA LYS A 157 15.21 10.93 -9.21
C LYS A 157 15.40 12.29 -9.89
N ASN A 158 14.34 12.78 -10.53
CA ASN A 158 14.27 14.13 -11.07
C ASN A 158 13.30 14.93 -10.19
N LYS A 159 13.85 15.69 -9.24
CA LYS A 159 13.07 16.52 -8.33
C LYS A 159 12.30 17.59 -9.12
N PHE A 160 11.11 17.91 -8.64
CA PHE A 160 10.36 19.05 -9.14
C PHE A 160 10.99 20.33 -8.60
N ASP A 161 11.07 21.35 -9.45
CA ASP A 161 11.44 22.69 -9.00
C ASP A 161 10.26 23.30 -8.23
N PRO A 162 10.42 23.59 -6.91
CA PRO A 162 9.35 24.20 -6.13
C PRO A 162 8.88 25.54 -6.69
N SER A 163 9.75 26.29 -7.38
CA SER A 163 9.41 27.58 -7.99
C SER A 163 8.44 27.46 -9.17
N LEU A 164 8.42 26.29 -9.82
CA LEU A 164 7.51 25.98 -10.93
C LEU A 164 6.20 25.35 -10.46
N THR A 165 6.01 25.20 -9.15
CA THR A 165 4.82 24.62 -8.56
C THR A 165 3.73 25.68 -8.42
N GLN A 166 2.59 25.46 -9.07
CA GLN A 166 1.45 26.38 -9.06
C GLN A 166 0.23 25.72 -8.42
N ARG A 167 -0.65 26.53 -7.81
CA ARG A 167 -1.96 26.06 -7.35
C ARG A 167 -2.85 25.84 -8.57
N GLY A 168 -3.19 24.59 -8.82
CA GLY A 168 -4.29 24.16 -9.66
C GLY A 168 -5.50 23.74 -8.83
N THR A 169 -6.50 23.20 -9.52
CA THR A 169 -7.73 22.73 -8.92
C THR A 169 -7.92 21.24 -9.23
N LEU A 170 -8.05 20.42 -8.19
CA LEU A 170 -8.38 19.00 -8.29
C LEU A 170 -9.90 18.84 -8.16
N HIS A 171 -10.52 18.27 -9.19
CA HIS A 171 -11.94 17.94 -9.17
C HIS A 171 -12.12 16.48 -8.76
N LEU A 172 -12.57 16.25 -7.54
CA LEU A 172 -12.99 14.94 -7.05
C LEU A 172 -14.45 14.71 -7.46
N GLN A 173 -14.82 13.48 -7.83
CA GLN A 173 -16.13 13.19 -8.44
C GLN A 173 -17.34 13.64 -7.60
N ARG A 174 -17.18 13.92 -6.30
CA ARG A 174 -18.25 14.37 -5.39
C ARG A 174 -17.80 15.35 -4.30
N GLU A 175 -16.64 15.98 -4.42
CA GLU A 175 -16.14 16.91 -3.40
C GLU A 175 -15.82 18.30 -3.98
N PRO A 176 -15.82 19.36 -3.14
CA PRO A 176 -15.40 20.67 -3.56
C PRO A 176 -14.00 20.65 -4.18
N PRO A 177 -13.71 21.52 -5.15
CA PRO A 177 -12.42 21.52 -5.80
C PRO A 177 -11.29 21.81 -4.80
N LEU A 178 -10.28 20.95 -4.74
CA LEU A 178 -9.15 21.08 -3.80
C LEU A 178 -7.93 21.71 -4.48
N PRO A 179 -7.12 22.50 -3.76
CA PRO A 179 -5.85 22.99 -4.28
C PRO A 179 -4.92 21.82 -4.66
N LEU A 180 -4.45 21.80 -5.90
CA LEU A 180 -3.47 20.82 -6.39
C LEU A 180 -2.14 21.51 -6.66
N LEU A 181 -1.02 20.92 -6.24
CA LEU A 181 0.30 21.34 -6.68
C LEU A 181 0.69 20.52 -7.90
N HIS A 182 0.86 21.17 -9.06
CA HIS A 182 1.27 20.48 -10.28
C HIS A 182 2.58 21.08 -10.84
N PRO A 183 3.57 20.25 -11.15
CA PRO A 183 4.79 20.68 -11.83
C PRO A 183 4.52 20.90 -13.32
N ARG A 184 5.07 21.96 -13.92
CA ARG A 184 5.08 22.11 -15.38
C ARG A 184 6.06 21.12 -16.00
N ARG A 185 5.61 20.27 -16.92
CA ARG A 185 6.45 19.46 -17.80
C ARG A 185 6.05 19.69 -19.25
N HIS A 186 7.02 19.84 -20.14
CA HIS A 186 6.82 19.68 -21.57
C HIS A 186 6.80 18.17 -21.87
N HIS A 187 5.66 17.63 -22.29
CA HIS A 187 5.63 16.30 -22.89
C HIS A 187 4.74 16.29 -24.13
N GLU A 188 5.29 15.70 -25.18
CA GLU A 188 4.66 15.48 -26.48
C GLU A 188 3.61 14.35 -26.35
N PRO A 189 2.38 14.52 -26.87
CA PRO A 189 1.32 13.56 -26.65
C PRO A 189 1.54 12.27 -27.48
N ALA A 190 1.66 11.13 -26.80
CA ALA A 190 1.51 9.82 -27.43
C ALA A 190 0.02 9.43 -27.54
N PRO A 191 -0.45 8.86 -28.66
CA PRO A 191 -1.83 8.39 -28.77
C PRO A 191 -1.94 6.96 -28.23
N LEU A 192 -3.02 6.64 -27.50
CA LEU A 192 -3.97 5.54 -27.77
C LEU A 192 -4.73 5.04 -26.51
N CYS A 193 -6.05 4.88 -26.71
CA CYS A 193 -7.11 4.12 -26.02
C CYS A 193 -7.15 3.88 -24.49
N GLY A 194 -8.27 4.29 -23.88
CA GLY A 194 -8.87 3.62 -22.71
C GLY A 194 -8.63 4.27 -21.35
N GLN A 195 -7.37 4.42 -20.92
CA GLN A 195 -6.99 5.03 -19.65
C GLN A 195 -5.66 5.78 -19.83
N ARG A 196 -5.49 6.93 -19.19
CA ARG A 196 -4.21 7.65 -19.21
C ARG A 196 -3.38 7.15 -18.03
N GLU A 197 -2.48 6.22 -18.28
CA GLU A 197 -1.41 5.90 -17.33
C GLU A 197 -0.25 6.87 -17.55
N GLU A 198 -0.05 7.77 -16.59
CA GLU A 198 1.11 8.66 -16.60
C GLU A 198 2.23 7.98 -15.78
N PRO A 199 3.35 7.59 -16.41
CA PRO A 199 4.51 7.12 -15.67
C PRO A 199 5.04 8.27 -14.82
N GLN A 200 5.02 8.12 -13.51
CA GLN A 200 5.63 9.10 -12.62
C GLN A 200 7.17 8.98 -12.69
N PRO A 201 7.92 10.07 -12.44
CA PRO A 201 9.37 10.01 -12.37
C PRO A 201 9.81 8.91 -11.40
N ARG A 202 10.82 8.13 -11.80
CA ARG A 202 11.40 7.09 -10.94
C ARG A 202 11.90 7.71 -9.63
N CYS A 203 11.73 6.99 -8.53
CA CYS A 203 12.42 7.30 -7.30
C CYS A 203 13.92 6.98 -7.46
N ALA A 204 14.78 7.69 -6.73
CA ALA A 204 16.21 7.42 -6.67
C ALA A 204 16.50 5.98 -6.17
N ALA A 205 15.58 5.40 -5.40
CA ALA A 205 15.63 4.02 -4.90
C ALA A 205 15.11 2.96 -5.89
N GLY A 206 14.95 3.28 -7.18
CA GLY A 206 14.54 2.30 -8.21
C GLY A 206 13.04 2.01 -8.29
N ALA A 207 12.24 2.40 -7.29
CA ALA A 207 10.77 2.32 -7.34
C ALA A 207 10.18 3.30 -8.36
N GLN A 208 9.10 2.92 -9.04
CA GLN A 208 8.38 3.76 -9.99
C GLN A 208 6.90 3.84 -9.61
N GLY A 209 6.37 5.06 -9.50
CA GLY A 209 4.93 5.29 -9.35
C GLY A 209 4.23 5.24 -10.71
N ALA A 210 2.99 4.78 -10.72
CA ALA A 210 2.09 4.89 -11.86
C ALA A 210 0.80 5.56 -11.39
N ALA A 211 0.29 6.51 -12.16
CA ALA A 211 -0.99 7.14 -11.90
C ALA A 211 -1.95 6.81 -13.04
N GLY A 212 -3.01 6.06 -12.74
CA GLY A 212 -4.12 5.81 -13.67
C GLY A 212 -5.18 6.89 -13.53
N LEU A 213 -5.44 7.65 -14.59
CA LEU A 213 -6.51 8.64 -14.61
C LEU A 213 -7.69 8.13 -15.46
N PRO A 214 -8.89 7.98 -14.89
CA PRO A 214 -10.08 7.69 -15.67
C PRO A 214 -10.42 8.90 -16.54
N ARG A 215 -10.79 8.66 -17.81
CA ARG A 215 -11.29 9.73 -18.68
C ARG A 215 -12.61 10.28 -18.13
N GLN A 216 -12.67 11.59 -17.93
CA GLN A 216 -13.94 12.31 -17.79
C GLN A 216 -14.73 12.12 -19.10
N GLN A 217 -15.89 11.49 -19.05
CA GLN A 217 -16.82 11.52 -20.19
C GLN A 217 -17.37 12.95 -20.26
N GLY A 218 -16.87 13.75 -21.20
CA GLY A 218 -17.44 15.07 -21.48
C GLY A 218 -18.86 14.95 -22.03
N PRO A 219 -19.73 15.96 -21.83
CA PRO A 219 -21.06 15.95 -22.43
C PRO A 219 -20.94 15.87 -23.95
N LEU A 220 -21.73 14.98 -24.56
CA LEU A 220 -21.89 14.88 -26.01
C LEU A 220 -22.19 16.28 -26.59
N PRO A 221 -21.51 16.71 -27.67
CA PRO A 221 -21.87 17.96 -28.32
C PRO A 221 -23.30 17.84 -28.84
N GLY A 222 -24.19 18.68 -28.31
CA GLY A 222 -25.54 18.85 -28.81
C GLY A 222 -25.52 19.36 -30.26
N PRO A 223 -26.60 19.14 -31.03
CA PRO A 223 -26.62 19.37 -32.47
C PRO A 223 -26.31 20.83 -32.80
N GLU A 224 -25.35 21.03 -33.71
CA GLU A 224 -25.02 22.35 -34.27
C GLU A 224 -26.29 23.03 -34.79
N ARG A 225 -26.68 24.15 -34.16
CA ARG A 225 -27.61 25.09 -34.78
C ARG A 225 -26.87 25.79 -35.91
N LEU A 226 -27.16 25.37 -37.14
CA LEU A 226 -26.88 26.10 -38.38
C LEU A 226 -27.32 27.57 -38.21
N ARG A 227 -26.35 28.49 -38.17
CA ARG A 227 -26.61 29.93 -38.32
C ARG A 227 -26.88 30.23 -39.80
N PRO A 228 -27.96 30.94 -40.15
CA PRO A 228 -28.21 31.31 -41.54
C PRO A 228 -27.20 32.35 -42.01
N ARG A 229 -26.55 32.08 -43.15
CA ARG A 229 -25.71 33.05 -43.90
C ARG A 229 -26.59 34.22 -44.34
N ARG A 230 -26.30 35.43 -43.84
CA ARG A 230 -26.79 36.67 -44.45
C ARG A 230 -26.11 36.84 -45.81
N GLN A 231 -26.86 36.72 -46.90
CA GLN A 231 -26.44 37.24 -48.21
C GLN A 231 -26.51 38.77 -48.15
N ALA A 232 -25.39 39.40 -48.48
CA ALA A 232 -25.34 40.84 -48.72
C ALA A 232 -25.82 41.11 -50.15
N LEU A 233 -26.97 41.75 -50.29
CA LEU A 233 -27.37 42.47 -51.50
C LEU A 233 -27.05 43.95 -51.29
N ARG A 234 -26.28 44.52 -52.20
CA ARG A 234 -26.16 45.97 -52.42
C ARG A 234 -26.15 46.21 -53.95
N PRO A 235 -26.59 47.41 -54.35
CA PRO A 235 -27.61 47.63 -55.38
C PRO A 235 -27.13 47.45 -56.82
#